data_AF-B1HMB2-F1
#
_entry.id   AF-B1HMB2-F1
#
_cell.length_a   1.000
_cell.length_b   1.000
_cell.length_c   1.000
_cell.angle_alpha   90.00
_cell.angle_beta   90.00
_cell.angle_gamma   90.00
#
_symmetry.space_group_name_H-M   'P 1'
#
loop_
_entity.id
_entity.type
_entity.pdbx_description
1 polymer ?
#
loop_
_entity_poly.entity_id
_entity_poly.type
_entity_poly.pdbx_seq_one_letter_code
_entity_poly.pdbx_strand_id
1 'polypeptide(L)'
;MNNIYKEKLNKLEVVRISISQNKSSKIYNSIVKRANLFDIFFMKNKAIDTMISGLKESLTDLEKSSAFIYIGLLYVDLKEYNKASEYLHKGLKIVEHQEFYFSPNFSKIIKIFIKNEELEKATYWLENFNRRIPFDKKFSKLGNINTYIKVGK
;
A
#
# COMPACT_ATOMS: atom_id res chain seq x y z
N MET A 1 19.56 11.14 -8.82
CA MET A 1 18.16 11.32 -8.34
C MET A 1 18.10 10.89 -6.88
N ASN A 2 17.78 11.81 -5.96
CA ASN A 2 17.73 11.55 -4.52
C ASN A 2 16.69 10.46 -4.16
N ASN A 3 17.06 9.57 -3.24
CA ASN A 3 16.28 8.37 -2.86
C ASN A 3 14.83 8.71 -2.42
N ILE A 4 14.65 9.88 -1.81
CA ILE A 4 13.36 10.45 -1.38
C ILE A 4 12.38 10.66 -2.56
N TYR A 5 12.87 11.10 -3.71
CA TYR A 5 12.01 11.33 -4.88
C TYR A 5 11.54 10.00 -5.50
N LYS A 6 12.38 8.96 -5.44
CA LYS A 6 12.06 7.62 -5.95
C LYS A 6 11.00 6.93 -5.07
N GLU A 7 11.09 7.05 -3.75
CA GLU A 7 10.04 6.58 -2.84
C GLU A 7 8.71 7.33 -2.98
N LYS A 8 8.75 8.65 -3.22
CA LYS A 8 7.54 9.46 -3.48
C LYS A 8 6.86 9.07 -4.80
N LEU A 9 7.64 8.72 -5.83
CA LEU A 9 7.14 8.13 -7.08
C LEU A 9 6.47 6.77 -6.88
N ASN A 10 6.98 5.91 -5.98
CA ASN A 10 6.35 4.63 -5.66
C ASN A 10 4.98 4.78 -4.96
N LYS A 11 4.79 5.82 -4.12
CA LYS A 11 3.46 6.16 -3.55
C LYS A 11 2.48 6.60 -4.65
N LEU A 12 2.94 7.33 -5.66
CA LEU A 12 2.15 7.65 -6.86
C LEU A 12 1.84 6.39 -7.71
N GLU A 13 2.69 5.37 -7.67
CA GLU A 13 2.37 4.08 -8.32
C GLU A 13 1.31 3.26 -7.57
N VAL A 14 1.25 3.33 -6.23
CA VAL A 14 0.07 2.82 -5.46
C VAL A 14 -1.22 3.41 -6.02
N VAL A 15 -1.20 4.72 -6.25
CA VAL A 15 -2.31 5.47 -6.85
C VAL A 15 -2.56 5.05 -8.31
N ARG A 16 -1.56 4.51 -9.03
CA ARG A 16 -1.72 4.04 -10.41
C ARG A 16 -2.21 2.60 -10.55
N ILE A 17 -2.02 1.75 -9.54
CA ILE A 17 -2.55 0.38 -9.54
C ILE A 17 -4.09 0.38 -9.57
N SER A 18 -4.72 1.41 -8.99
CA SER A 18 -6.15 1.66 -9.12
C SER A 18 -6.57 2.26 -10.47
N ILE A 19 -5.63 2.70 -11.33
CA ILE A 19 -5.90 3.45 -12.57
C ILE A 19 -6.02 2.56 -13.81
N SER A 20 -5.54 1.30 -13.81
CA SER A 20 -5.53 0.51 -15.05
C SER A 20 -6.91 -0.03 -15.48
N GLN A 21 -7.95 0.02 -14.63
CA GLN A 21 -9.30 -0.40 -15.03
C GLN A 21 -10.44 0.55 -14.63
N ASN A 22 -10.20 1.63 -13.87
CA ASN A 22 -11.25 2.59 -13.58
C ASN A 22 -10.66 3.99 -13.34
N LYS A 23 -11.19 5.01 -14.03
CA LYS A 23 -10.73 6.39 -13.89
C LYS A 23 -11.06 6.85 -12.48
N SER A 24 -10.05 7.01 -11.62
CA SER A 24 -10.24 7.45 -10.23
C SER A 24 -11.11 8.70 -10.16
N SER A 25 -12.00 8.74 -9.16
CA SER A 25 -12.94 9.84 -8.99
C SER A 25 -12.17 11.15 -8.79
N LYS A 26 -12.79 12.26 -9.25
CA LYS A 26 -12.23 13.61 -9.00
C LYS A 26 -12.05 13.86 -7.48
N ILE A 27 -12.93 13.29 -6.67
CA ILE A 27 -12.91 13.37 -5.20
C ILE A 27 -11.64 12.69 -4.67
N TYR A 28 -11.41 11.42 -5.02
CA TYR A 28 -10.23 10.69 -4.56
C TYR A 28 -8.92 11.37 -4.98
N ASN A 29 -8.85 11.80 -6.25
CA ASN A 29 -7.68 12.52 -6.76
C ASN A 29 -7.41 13.82 -5.99
N SER A 30 -8.46 14.55 -5.60
CA SER A 30 -8.33 15.77 -4.78
C SER A 30 -7.76 15.46 -3.39
N ILE A 31 -8.30 14.44 -2.72
CA ILE A 31 -7.85 13.99 -1.40
C ILE A 31 -6.36 13.61 -1.44
N VAL A 32 -5.97 12.76 -2.39
CA VAL A 32 -4.59 12.29 -2.52
C VAL A 32 -3.63 13.44 -2.83
N LYS A 33 -4.00 14.37 -3.73
CA LYS A 33 -3.17 15.54 -4.05
C LYS A 33 -2.94 16.40 -2.80
N ARG A 34 -3.98 16.64 -2.01
CA ARG A 34 -3.89 17.42 -0.77
C ARG A 34 -3.03 16.72 0.28
N ALA A 35 -3.24 15.42 0.50
CA ALA A 35 -2.42 14.64 1.43
C ALA A 35 -0.95 14.60 1.00
N ASN A 36 -0.68 14.45 -0.29
CA ASN A 36 0.68 14.47 -0.83
C ASN A 36 1.36 15.83 -0.65
N LEU A 37 0.62 16.94 -0.80
CA LEU A 37 1.15 18.27 -0.52
C LEU A 37 1.60 18.38 0.93
N PHE A 38 0.78 17.91 1.88
CA PHE A 38 1.17 17.88 3.29
C PHE A 38 2.39 16.99 3.55
N ASP A 39 2.49 15.81 2.93
CA ASP A 39 3.67 14.94 3.05
C ASP A 39 4.94 15.59 2.44
N ILE A 40 4.81 16.32 1.34
CA ILE A 40 5.92 17.09 0.74
C ILE A 40 6.45 18.14 1.72
N PHE A 41 5.57 18.79 2.47
CA PHE A 41 5.93 19.75 3.52
C PHE A 41 6.20 19.09 4.88
N PHE A 42 6.44 17.78 4.92
CA PHE A 42 6.77 17.01 6.12
C PHE A 42 5.67 17.02 7.21
N MET A 43 4.44 17.38 6.85
CA MET A 43 3.28 17.43 7.74
C MET A 43 2.53 16.08 7.73
N LYS A 44 3.21 15.00 8.14
CA LYS A 44 2.69 13.62 7.99
C LYS A 44 1.35 13.40 8.68
N ASN A 45 1.16 13.93 9.89
CA ASN A 45 -0.12 13.82 10.60
C ASN A 45 -1.26 14.50 9.81
N LYS A 46 -1.02 15.68 9.23
CA LYS A 46 -2.03 16.34 8.37
C LYS A 46 -2.33 15.56 7.09
N ALA A 47 -1.31 14.92 6.52
CA ALA A 47 -1.50 14.02 5.37
C ALA A 47 -2.38 12.83 5.76
N ILE A 48 -2.13 12.21 6.92
CA ILE A 48 -2.94 11.12 7.49
C ILE A 48 -4.38 11.58 7.73
N ASP A 49 -4.57 12.71 8.43
CA ASP A 49 -5.89 13.26 8.75
C ASP A 49 -6.71 13.58 7.49
N THR A 50 -6.03 14.07 6.44
CA THR A 50 -6.65 14.34 5.13
C THR A 50 -7.16 13.05 4.49
N MET A 51 -6.34 12.00 4.50
CA MET A 51 -6.74 10.69 3.95
C MET A 51 -7.85 10.04 4.78
N ILE A 52 -7.77 10.09 6.11
CA ILE A 52 -8.80 9.55 7.01
C ILE A 52 -10.13 10.29 6.82
N SER A 53 -10.10 11.62 6.73
CA SER A 53 -11.32 12.40 6.48
C SER A 53 -11.92 12.07 5.11
N GLY A 54 -11.07 11.87 4.09
CA GLY A 54 -11.50 11.48 2.75
C GLY A 54 -12.17 10.11 2.67
N LEU A 55 -11.94 9.20 3.62
CA LEU A 55 -12.64 7.91 3.69
C LEU A 55 -14.15 8.04 3.98
N LYS A 56 -14.61 9.20 4.45
CA LYS A 56 -16.04 9.48 4.68
C LYS A 56 -16.78 9.81 3.38
N GLU A 57 -16.05 10.10 2.31
CA GLU A 57 -16.62 10.40 1.00
C GLU A 57 -17.12 9.13 0.31
N SER A 58 -17.92 9.30 -0.75
CA SER A 58 -18.38 8.20 -1.60
C SER A 58 -17.23 7.69 -2.48
N LEU A 59 -16.39 6.83 -1.91
CA LEU A 59 -15.27 6.18 -2.56
C LEU A 59 -15.64 4.74 -2.97
N THR A 60 -15.11 4.32 -4.11
CA THR A 60 -15.12 2.90 -4.52
C THR A 60 -14.25 2.05 -3.59
N ASP A 61 -14.44 0.74 -3.60
CA ASP A 61 -13.62 -0.19 -2.80
C ASP A 61 -12.13 -0.13 -3.15
N LEU A 62 -11.81 0.04 -4.44
CA LEU A 62 -10.43 0.24 -4.91
C LEU A 62 -9.83 1.55 -4.34
N GLU A 63 -10.58 2.64 -4.33
CA GLU A 63 -10.14 3.92 -3.78
C GLU A 63 -9.98 3.86 -2.26
N LYS A 64 -10.90 3.20 -1.54
CA LYS A 64 -10.78 2.97 -0.10
C LYS A 64 -9.55 2.12 0.22
N SER A 65 -9.34 1.03 -0.52
CA SER A 65 -8.15 0.19 -0.38
C SER A 65 -6.87 1.00 -0.57
N SER A 66 -6.80 1.76 -1.67
CA SER A 66 -5.67 2.64 -1.97
C SER A 66 -5.46 3.72 -0.89
N ALA A 67 -6.54 4.30 -0.36
CA ALA A 67 -6.47 5.27 0.74
C ALA A 67 -5.87 4.66 2.01
N PHE A 68 -6.35 3.48 2.41
CA PHE A 68 -5.82 2.75 3.56
C PHE A 68 -4.35 2.36 3.38
N ILE A 69 -3.96 1.92 2.18
CA ILE A 69 -2.56 1.62 1.87
C ILE A 69 -1.71 2.88 2.00
N TYR A 70 -2.17 4.02 1.46
CA TYR A 70 -1.47 5.30 1.58
C TYR A 70 -1.27 5.70 3.05
N ILE A 71 -2.31 5.60 3.88
CA ILE A 71 -2.23 5.88 5.32
C ILE A 71 -1.20 4.95 5.98
N GLY A 72 -1.26 3.66 5.68
CA GLY A 72 -0.29 2.69 6.19
C GLY A 72 1.15 3.07 5.86
N LEU A 73 1.41 3.50 4.62
CA LEU A 73 2.72 3.98 4.20
C LEU A 73 3.16 5.27 4.92
N LEU A 74 2.25 6.18 5.24
CA LEU A 74 2.56 7.36 6.07
C LEU A 74 2.96 6.98 7.50
N TYR A 75 2.35 5.93 8.07
CA TYR A 75 2.74 5.42 9.39
C TYR A 75 4.08 4.69 9.39
N VAL A 76 4.42 3.94 8.32
CA VAL A 76 5.77 3.37 8.13
C VAL A 76 6.83 4.45 8.21
N ASP A 77 6.52 5.55 7.53
CA ASP A 77 7.28 6.78 7.42
C ASP A 77 7.45 7.53 8.75
N LEU A 78 6.58 7.26 9.73
CA LEU A 78 6.64 7.70 11.13
C LEU A 78 7.24 6.62 12.06
N LYS A 79 7.63 5.46 11.51
CA LYS A 79 8.07 4.26 12.25
C LYS A 79 7.01 3.67 13.19
N GLU A 80 5.74 4.00 12.98
CA GLU A 80 4.61 3.45 13.75
C GLU A 80 4.10 2.16 13.08
N TYR A 81 4.90 1.09 13.19
CA TYR A 81 4.67 -0.18 12.46
C TYR A 81 3.34 -0.87 12.81
N ASN A 82 2.88 -0.75 14.07
CA ASN A 82 1.58 -1.28 14.50
C ASN A 82 0.42 -0.66 13.71
N LYS A 83 0.37 0.68 13.65
CA LYS A 83 -0.67 1.38 12.89
C LYS A 83 -0.50 1.17 11.39
N ALA A 84 0.74 1.17 10.90
CA ALA A 84 1.02 0.87 9.50
C ALA A 84 0.44 -0.48 9.10
N SER A 85 0.71 -1.53 9.87
CA SER A 85 0.19 -2.87 9.63
C SER A 85 -1.33 -2.89 9.63
N GLU A 86 -1.98 -2.27 10.61
CA GLU A 86 -3.43 -2.22 10.71
C GLU A 86 -4.07 -1.62 9.46
N TYR A 87 -3.58 -0.46 9.01
CA TYR A 87 -4.11 0.22 7.83
C TYR A 87 -3.79 -0.53 6.53
N LEU A 88 -2.58 -1.06 6.37
CA LEU A 88 -2.24 -1.90 5.21
C LEU A 88 -3.15 -3.13 5.14
N HIS A 89 -3.37 -3.79 6.27
CA HIS A 89 -4.23 -4.96 6.33
C HIS A 89 -5.68 -4.63 5.96
N LYS A 90 -6.24 -3.54 6.51
CA LYS A 90 -7.59 -3.05 6.17
C LYS A 90 -7.73 -2.79 4.68
N GLY A 91 -6.76 -2.10 4.08
CA GLY A 91 -6.79 -1.80 2.65
C GLY A 91 -6.78 -3.08 1.80
N LEU A 92 -5.91 -4.03 2.13
CA LEU A 92 -5.80 -5.30 1.39
C LEU A 92 -7.06 -6.17 1.54
N LYS A 93 -7.70 -6.18 2.71
CA LYS A 93 -8.94 -6.94 2.94
C LYS A 93 -10.10 -6.50 2.06
N ILE A 94 -10.22 -5.21 1.76
CA ILE A 94 -11.30 -4.68 0.90
C ILE A 94 -11.23 -5.28 -0.51
N VAL A 95 -10.01 -5.37 -1.04
CA VAL A 95 -9.75 -5.90 -2.38
C VAL A 95 -9.30 -7.35 -2.31
N GLU A 96 -9.67 -8.07 -1.25
CA GLU A 96 -9.27 -9.45 -1.09
C GLU A 96 -9.72 -10.24 -2.33
N HIS A 97 -11.00 -10.37 -2.66
CA HIS A 97 -11.33 -11.29 -3.77
C HIS A 97 -11.19 -10.70 -5.19
N GLN A 98 -10.51 -9.57 -5.36
CA GLN A 98 -10.36 -8.89 -6.65
C GLN A 98 -9.08 -9.30 -7.38
N GLU A 99 -9.14 -9.42 -8.71
CA GLU A 99 -7.96 -9.56 -9.55
C GLU A 99 -7.27 -8.19 -9.70
N PHE A 100 -5.97 -8.13 -9.44
CA PHE A 100 -5.19 -6.91 -9.61
C PHE A 100 -3.81 -7.23 -10.17
N TYR A 101 -3.25 -6.28 -10.92
CA TYR A 101 -1.89 -6.39 -11.43
C TYR A 101 -0.88 -6.32 -10.29
N PHE A 102 0.24 -7.02 -10.47
CA PHE A 102 1.36 -7.03 -9.55
C PHE A 102 1.77 -5.60 -9.15
N SER A 103 1.99 -5.38 -7.84
CA SER A 103 2.54 -4.14 -7.30
C SER A 103 3.89 -4.39 -6.63
N PRO A 104 4.91 -3.54 -6.88
CA PRO A 104 6.14 -3.57 -6.08
C PRO A 104 5.88 -3.29 -4.59
N ASN A 105 4.73 -2.72 -4.24
CA ASN A 105 4.36 -2.47 -2.85
C ASN A 105 4.01 -3.75 -2.08
N PHE A 106 3.67 -4.86 -2.74
CA PHE A 106 3.39 -6.12 -2.05
C PHE A 106 4.59 -6.60 -1.23
N SER A 107 5.78 -6.65 -1.82
CA SER A 107 7.01 -6.97 -1.09
C SER A 107 7.27 -6.00 0.06
N LYS A 108 6.97 -4.71 -0.10
CA LYS A 108 7.12 -3.72 0.97
C LYS A 108 6.15 -4.01 2.13
N ILE A 109 4.89 -4.31 1.83
CA ILE A 109 3.87 -4.64 2.83
C ILE A 109 4.22 -5.92 3.59
N ILE A 110 4.68 -6.97 2.91
CA ILE A 110 5.15 -8.20 3.57
C ILE A 110 6.30 -7.90 4.54
N LYS A 111 7.28 -7.08 4.12
CA LYS A 111 8.37 -6.65 5.02
C LYS A 111 7.88 -5.87 6.23
N ILE A 112 6.84 -5.05 6.07
CA ILE A 112 6.25 -4.28 7.18
C ILE A 112 5.58 -5.21 8.18
N PHE A 113 4.82 -6.21 7.72
CA PHE A 113 4.22 -7.21 8.62
C PHE A 113 5.29 -8.01 9.38
N ILE A 114 6.36 -8.44 8.71
CA ILE A 114 7.49 -9.12 9.38
C ILE A 114 8.16 -8.21 10.41
N LYS A 115 8.41 -6.94 10.03
CA LYS A 115 9.02 -5.96 10.94
C LYS A 115 8.15 -5.67 12.17
N ASN A 116 6.84 -5.80 12.01
CA ASN A 116 5.86 -5.67 13.09
C ASN A 116 5.62 -7.00 13.84
N GLU A 117 6.45 -8.03 13.61
CA GLU A 117 6.37 -9.35 14.25
C GLU A 117 5.09 -10.14 13.94
N GLU A 118 4.37 -9.77 12.88
CA GLU A 118 3.11 -10.41 12.47
C GLU A 118 3.33 -11.44 11.37
N LEU A 119 4.07 -12.50 11.69
CA LEU A 119 4.50 -13.51 10.72
C LEU A 119 3.33 -14.25 10.06
N GLU A 120 2.26 -14.54 10.80
CA GLU A 120 1.06 -15.18 10.25
C GLU A 120 0.39 -14.29 9.19
N LYS A 121 0.23 -13.00 9.49
CA LYS A 121 -0.31 -12.01 8.57
C LYS A 121 0.57 -11.85 7.32
N ALA A 122 1.88 -11.80 7.51
CA ALA A 122 2.85 -11.76 6.41
C ALA A 122 2.73 -12.98 5.50
N THR A 123 2.66 -14.17 6.08
CA THR A 123 2.55 -15.44 5.36
C THR A 123 1.25 -15.51 4.57
N TYR A 124 0.14 -15.19 5.22
CA TYR A 124 -1.17 -15.16 4.59
C TYR A 124 -1.19 -14.23 3.37
N TRP A 125 -0.76 -12.97 3.50
CA TRP A 125 -0.78 -12.05 2.37
C TRP A 125 0.20 -12.44 1.26
N LEU A 126 1.34 -13.02 1.60
CA LEU A 126 2.29 -13.51 0.60
C LEU A 126 1.68 -14.64 -0.24
N GLU A 127 1.05 -15.62 0.39
CA GLU A 127 0.35 -16.70 -0.31
C GLU A 127 -0.80 -16.17 -1.15
N ASN A 128 -1.55 -15.24 -0.58
CA ASN A 128 -2.68 -14.60 -1.20
C ASN A 128 -2.28 -13.85 -2.49
N PHE A 129 -1.20 -13.05 -2.45
CA PHE A 129 -0.64 -12.40 -3.62
C PHE A 129 -0.12 -13.41 -4.65
N ASN A 130 0.59 -14.45 -4.19
CA ASN A 130 1.12 -15.51 -5.06
C ASN A 130 0.02 -16.32 -5.78
N ARG A 131 -1.18 -16.44 -5.20
CA ARG A 131 -2.34 -17.10 -5.83
C ARG A 131 -3.00 -16.25 -6.91
N ARG A 132 -2.94 -14.92 -6.78
CA ARG A 132 -3.68 -13.98 -7.64
C ARG A 132 -2.90 -13.42 -8.80
N ILE A 133 -1.58 -13.40 -8.69
CA ILE A 133 -0.72 -13.11 -9.85
C ILE A 133 -0.95 -14.29 -10.82
N PRO A 134 -1.64 -14.09 -11.96
CA PRO A 134 -1.79 -15.16 -12.93
C PRO A 134 -0.39 -15.60 -13.35
N PHE A 135 -0.26 -16.82 -13.85
CA PHE A 135 1.00 -17.39 -14.35
C PHE A 135 1.52 -16.58 -15.56
N ASP A 136 2.02 -15.37 -15.32
CA ASP A 136 2.69 -14.55 -16.32
C ASP A 136 4.10 -15.13 -16.45
N LYS A 137 4.39 -15.75 -17.61
CA LYS A 137 5.70 -16.33 -17.94
C LYS A 137 6.87 -15.34 -17.75
N LYS A 138 6.59 -14.03 -17.62
CA LYS A 138 7.60 -12.98 -17.39
C LYS A 138 7.82 -12.58 -15.93
N PHE A 139 6.96 -12.98 -14.98
CA PHE A 139 7.10 -12.58 -13.58
C PHE A 139 7.33 -13.77 -12.66
N SER A 140 8.50 -13.81 -12.02
CA SER A 140 8.77 -14.74 -10.93
C SER A 140 7.88 -14.41 -9.73
N LYS A 141 7.24 -15.43 -9.14
CA LYS A 141 6.48 -15.33 -7.88
C LYS A 141 7.22 -14.49 -6.84
N LEU A 142 6.50 -13.87 -5.88
CA LEU A 142 7.08 -13.07 -4.78
C LEU A 142 8.02 -13.86 -3.85
N GLY A 143 8.26 -15.14 -4.12
CA GLY A 143 9.04 -16.06 -3.32
C GLY A 143 8.22 -16.64 -2.16
N ASN A 144 8.94 -17.21 -1.19
CA ASN A 144 8.40 -17.69 0.07
C ASN A 144 8.82 -16.77 1.22
N ILE A 145 8.22 -16.96 2.40
CA ILE A 145 8.46 -16.09 3.56
C ILE A 145 9.94 -16.07 3.99
N ASN A 146 10.65 -17.20 3.80
CA ASN A 146 12.07 -17.32 4.10
C ASN A 146 12.96 -16.38 3.26
N THR A 147 12.49 -15.98 2.08
CA THR A 147 13.17 -15.00 1.22
C THR A 147 13.18 -13.61 1.89
N TYR A 148 12.15 -13.28 2.66
CA TYR A 148 12.02 -11.99 3.33
C TYR A 148 12.74 -11.97 4.68
N ILE A 149 12.70 -13.08 5.42
CA ILE A 149 13.35 -13.22 6.73
C ILE A 149 14.88 -13.11 6.60
N LYS A 150 15.47 -13.70 5.54
CA LYS A 150 16.93 -13.67 5.33
C LYS A 150 17.49 -12.28 4.96
N VAL A 151 16.67 -11.40 4.40
CA VAL A 151 17.07 -10.05 3.93
C VAL A 151 16.83 -8.99 5.02
N GLY A 152 16.16 -9.35 6.12
CA GLY A 152 15.85 -8.47 7.24
C GLY A 152 16.85 -8.51 8.41
N LYS A 153 17.95 -9.26 8.28
CA LYS A 153 19.13 -9.20 9.16
C LYS A 153 20.22 -8.38 8.49
#